data_AF-W1YRX6-F1
#
_entry.id   AF-W1YRX6-F1
#
_cell.length_a   1.000
_cell.length_b   1.000
_cell.length_c   1.000
_cell.angle_alpha   90.00
_cell.angle_beta   90.00
_cell.angle_gamma   90.00
#
_symmetry.space_group_name_H-M   'P 1'
#
loop_
_entity.id
_entity.type
_entity.pdbx_description
1 polymer ?
#
loop_
_entity_poly.entity_id
_entity_poly.type
_entity_poly.pdbx_seq_one_letter_code
_entity_poly.pdbx_strand_id
1 'polypeptide(L)'
;GRAATEEQLKQVGEQTWQITADKDAATSGNQTGTKKDAKVGKDDKVQLIAGENLTVNQNERDFTYSLNKDLVKMNSATFEATGGKTTVITG
;
A
#
# COMPACT_ATOMS: atom_id res chain seq x y z
N GLY A 1 -18.67 -31.09 -29.29
CA GLY A 1 -17.72 -30.39 -28.41
C GLY A 1 -17.87 -30.95 -27.01
N ARG A 2 -16.77 -31.07 -26.25
CA ARG A 2 -16.86 -31.46 -24.83
C ARG A 2 -17.31 -30.23 -24.04
N ALA A 3 -18.46 -30.31 -23.37
CA ALA A 3 -18.88 -29.28 -22.43
C ALA A 3 -17.93 -29.29 -21.22
N ALA A 4 -17.59 -28.12 -20.68
CA ALA A 4 -16.84 -28.03 -19.44
C ALA A 4 -17.71 -28.56 -18.28
N THR A 5 -17.11 -29.28 -17.33
CA THR A 5 -17.83 -29.79 -16.15
C THR A 5 -18.08 -28.64 -15.16
N GLU A 6 -19.10 -28.76 -14.30
CA GLU A 6 -19.39 -27.78 -13.23
C GLU A 6 -18.17 -27.51 -12.34
N GLU A 7 -17.30 -28.50 -12.20
CA GLU A 7 -16.06 -28.44 -11.43
C GLU A 7 -14.99 -27.55 -12.10
N GLN A 8 -14.90 -27.59 -13.45
CA GLN A 8 -14.06 -26.66 -14.22
C GLN A 8 -14.62 -25.23 -14.17
N LEU A 9 -15.94 -25.08 -14.14
CA LEU A 9 -16.59 -23.77 -13.98
C LEU A 9 -16.38 -23.19 -12.57
N LYS A 10 -16.36 -24.02 -11.52
CA LYS A 10 -16.00 -23.61 -10.15
C LYS A 10 -14.55 -23.13 -10.04
N GLN A 11 -13.59 -23.84 -10.65
CA GLN A 11 -12.17 -23.43 -10.63
C GLN A 11 -11.92 -22.08 -11.33
N VAL A 12 -12.67 -21.77 -12.39
CA VAL A 12 -12.57 -20.48 -13.08
C VAL A 12 -13.30 -19.36 -12.30
N GLY A 13 -14.31 -19.71 -11.48
CA GLY A 13 -15.17 -18.77 -10.77
C GLY A 13 -14.59 -18.15 -9.50
N GLU A 14 -13.55 -18.73 -8.92
CA GLU A 14 -13.01 -18.35 -7.60
C GLU A 14 -11.56 -17.82 -7.69
N GLN A 15 -11.33 -16.81 -8.52
CA GLN A 15 -10.05 -16.10 -8.45
C GLN A 15 -9.95 -15.33 -7.14
N THR A 16 -9.01 -15.74 -6.30
CA THR A 16 -8.70 -15.07 -5.04
C THR A 16 -7.23 -14.70 -5.02
N TRP A 17 -6.91 -13.55 -4.45
CA TRP A 17 -5.54 -13.07 -4.27
C TRP A 17 -5.25 -12.88 -2.78
N GLN A 18 -3.99 -12.71 -2.43
CA GLN A 18 -3.57 -12.46 -1.04
C GLN A 18 -2.88 -11.11 -0.94
N ILE A 19 -3.10 -10.41 0.17
CA ILE A 19 -2.48 -9.11 0.46
C ILE A 19 -1.91 -9.09 1.87
N THR A 20 -0.75 -8.45 2.01
CA THR A 20 -0.06 -8.19 3.29
C THR A 20 0.57 -6.80 3.22
N ALA A 21 0.43 -6.02 4.29
CA ALA A 21 1.14 -4.75 4.44
C ALA A 21 2.35 -4.96 5.34
N ASP A 22 3.54 -4.63 4.82
CA ASP A 22 4.80 -4.71 5.56
C ASP A 22 5.75 -3.57 5.18
N LYS A 23 6.80 -3.39 5.97
CA LYS A 23 7.90 -2.47 5.69
C LYS A 23 9.06 -3.22 5.05
N ASP A 24 9.82 -2.54 4.20
CA ASP A 24 11.13 -3.05 3.79
C ASP A 24 12.10 -2.96 4.98
N ALA A 25 12.75 -4.08 5.29
CA ALA A 25 13.69 -4.20 6.40
C ALA A 25 14.93 -3.30 6.26
N ALA A 26 15.30 -2.94 5.02
CA ALA A 26 16.46 -2.09 4.73
C ALA A 26 16.14 -0.58 4.76
N THR A 27 14.88 -0.20 5.01
CA THR A 27 14.44 1.20 4.95
C THR A 27 13.94 1.70 6.31
N SER A 28 13.83 3.02 6.42
CA SER A 28 13.12 3.68 7.52
C SER A 28 11.60 3.60 7.41
N GLY A 29 11.07 2.85 6.44
CA GLY A 29 9.64 2.59 6.32
C GLY A 29 9.08 1.99 7.60
N ASN A 30 7.85 2.36 7.94
CA ASN A 30 7.18 1.92 9.15
C ASN A 30 5.94 1.09 8.79
N GLN A 31 5.83 -0.11 9.37
CA GLN A 31 4.60 -0.89 9.39
C GLN A 31 3.92 -0.67 10.74
N THR A 32 2.62 -0.39 10.72
CA THR A 32 1.82 -0.21 11.94
C THR A 32 0.64 -1.17 11.94
N GLY A 33 0.14 -1.51 13.13
CA GLY A 33 -0.87 -2.56 13.32
C GLY A 33 -0.28 -3.98 13.29
N THR A 34 -1.14 -4.99 13.18
CA THR A 34 -0.71 -6.40 13.12
C THR A 34 -0.51 -6.82 11.68
N LYS A 35 0.71 -7.27 11.33
CA LYS A 35 0.99 -7.92 10.05
C LYS A 35 0.14 -9.20 9.94
N LYS A 36 -0.67 -9.29 8.88
CA LYS A 36 -1.54 -10.44 8.62
C LYS A 36 -1.72 -10.61 7.12
N ASP A 37 -1.56 -11.84 6.65
CA ASP A 37 -1.93 -12.21 5.30
C ASP A 37 -3.47 -12.31 5.22
N ALA A 38 -4.06 -11.59 4.28
CA ALA A 38 -5.50 -11.58 4.06
C ALA A 38 -5.81 -12.14 2.67
N LYS A 39 -6.71 -13.13 2.61
CA LYS A 39 -7.28 -13.63 1.36
C LYS A 39 -8.38 -12.67 0.91
N VAL A 40 -8.33 -12.26 -0.36
CA VAL A 40 -9.30 -11.38 -1.01
C VAL A 40 -10.01 -12.16 -2.09
N GLY A 41 -11.30 -12.41 -1.89
CA GLY A 41 -12.22 -13.05 -2.82
C GLY A 41 -12.89 -12.07 -3.79
N LYS A 42 -13.82 -12.60 -4.58
CA LYS A 42 -14.53 -11.88 -5.64
C LYS A 42 -15.28 -10.62 -5.17
N ASP A 43 -15.93 -10.71 -4.02
CA ASP A 43 -16.77 -9.65 -3.47
C ASP A 43 -16.12 -8.92 -2.30
N ASP A 44 -14.85 -9.23 -2.00
CA ASP A 44 -14.12 -8.58 -0.92
C ASP A 44 -13.65 -7.19 -1.35
N LYS A 45 -13.73 -6.26 -0.39
CA LYS A 45 -13.27 -4.88 -0.58
C LYS A 45 -11.88 -4.71 0.00
N VAL A 46 -10.96 -4.19 -0.81
CA VAL A 46 -9.67 -3.68 -0.35
C VAL A 46 -9.73 -2.16 -0.31
N GLN A 47 -9.25 -1.58 0.80
CA GLN A 47 -9.21 -0.13 0.99
C GLN A 47 -7.77 0.33 1.15
N LEU A 48 -7.44 1.42 0.46
CA LEU A 48 -6.17 2.12 0.57
C LEU A 48 -6.49 3.48 1.18
N ILE A 49 -6.17 3.65 2.46
CA ILE A 49 -6.57 4.80 3.25
C ILE A 49 -5.32 5.66 3.49
N ALA A 50 -5.34 6.90 3.02
CA ALA A 50 -4.25 7.84 3.24
C ALA A 50 -4.22 8.32 4.70
N GLY A 51 -3.06 8.29 5.33
CA GLY A 51 -2.83 8.92 6.63
C GLY A 51 -2.49 10.41 6.50
N GLU A 52 -1.97 11.01 7.58
CA GLU A 52 -1.43 12.37 7.52
C GLU A 52 -0.29 12.46 6.49
N ASN A 53 -0.21 13.59 5.79
CA ASN A 53 0.85 13.93 4.83
C ASN A 53 0.94 13.09 3.55
N LEU A 54 0.03 12.12 3.37
CA LEU A 54 -0.11 11.33 2.16
C LEU A 54 -1.45 11.64 1.47
N THR A 55 -1.44 11.61 0.13
CA THR A 55 -2.64 11.59 -0.70
C THR A 55 -2.68 10.29 -1.49
N VAL A 56 -3.86 9.67 -1.54
CA VAL A 56 -4.17 8.55 -2.43
C VAL A 56 -5.31 8.98 -3.34
N ASN A 57 -5.05 9.06 -4.64
CA ASN A 57 -6.07 9.33 -5.66
C ASN A 57 -6.40 8.04 -6.41
N GLN A 58 -7.68 7.67 -6.42
CA GLN A 58 -8.17 6.54 -7.19
C GLN A 58 -8.94 7.05 -8.42
N ASN A 59 -8.53 6.59 -9.60
CA ASN A 59 -9.28 6.76 -10.84
C ASN A 59 -9.57 5.38 -11.43
N GLU A 60 -10.77 4.86 -11.18
CA GLU A 60 -11.15 3.48 -11.47
C GLU A 60 -10.16 2.45 -10.88
N ARG A 61 -9.25 1.92 -11.70
CA ARG A 61 -8.24 0.91 -11.34
C ARG A 61 -6.85 1.49 -11.15
N ASP A 62 -6.66 2.77 -11.46
CA ASP A 62 -5.39 3.46 -11.30
C ASP A 62 -5.34 4.15 -9.94
N PHE A 63 -4.26 3.89 -9.20
CA PHE A 63 -4.00 4.50 -7.90
C PHE A 63 -2.73 5.34 -7.98
N THR A 64 -2.83 6.63 -7.67
CA THR A 64 -1.69 7.55 -7.59
C THR A 64 -1.45 7.93 -6.13
N TYR A 65 -0.18 7.83 -5.71
CA TYR A 65 0.27 8.21 -4.37
C TYR A 65 1.17 9.43 -4.46
N SER A 66 0.97 10.39 -3.57
CA SER A 66 1.80 11.60 -3.49
C SER A 66 1.92 12.09 -2.06
N LEU A 67 3.02 12.74 -1.73
CA LEU A 67 3.09 13.56 -0.53
C LEU A 67 2.19 14.79 -0.69
N ASN A 68 1.61 15.26 0.42
CA ASN A 68 0.89 16.51 0.43
C ASN A 68 1.86 17.68 0.18
N LYS A 69 1.37 18.74 -0.49
CA LYS A 69 2.18 19.96 -0.69
C LYS A 69 2.57 20.61 0.63
N ASP A 70 1.63 20.60 1.57
CA ASP A 70 1.83 21.07 2.94
C ASP A 70 1.89 19.87 3.88
N LEU A 71 3.03 19.70 4.54
CA LEU A 71 3.24 18.67 5.54
C LEU A 71 2.95 19.25 6.93
N VAL A 72 2.14 18.56 7.72
CA VAL A 72 1.70 18.98 9.05
C VAL A 72 2.07 17.94 10.11
N LYS A 73 2.23 18.40 11.36
CA LYS A 73 2.49 17.53 12.52
C LYS A 73 3.69 16.58 12.36
N MET A 74 4.73 17.04 11.67
CA MET A 74 6.00 16.32 11.52
C MET A 74 6.88 16.55 12.74
N ASN A 75 7.51 15.48 13.26
CA ASN A 75 8.48 15.61 14.35
C ASN A 75 9.84 16.11 13.84
N SER A 76 10.28 15.61 12.68
CA SER A 76 11.53 16.04 12.05
C SER A 76 11.57 15.76 10.55
N ALA A 77 12.50 16.42 9.86
CA ALA A 77 12.89 16.12 8.48
C ALA A 77 14.41 16.22 8.36
N THR A 78 15.02 15.20 7.74
CA THR A 78 16.47 15.14 7.50
C THR A 78 16.76 15.25 6.01
N PHE A 79 17.61 16.20 5.65
CA PHE A 79 18.07 16.42 4.29
C PHE A 79 19.56 16.12 4.22
N GLU A 80 19.92 15.11 3.44
CA GLU A 80 21.31 14.71 3.19
C GLU A 80 21.78 15.34 1.88
N ALA A 81 22.85 16.12 1.95
CA ALA A 81 23.50 16.72 0.80
C ALA A 81 24.80 15.99 0.47
N THR A 82 25.18 16.03 -0.81
CA THR A 82 26.47 15.50 -1.29
C THR A 82 27.64 16.05 -0.47
N GLY A 83 28.57 15.19 -0.09
CA GLY A 83 29.72 15.56 0.74
C GLY A 83 29.48 15.43 2.25
N GLY A 84 28.44 14.69 2.67
CA GLY A 84 28.22 14.34 4.07
C GLY A 84 27.66 15.46 4.93
N LYS A 85 27.07 16.49 4.31
CA LYS A 85 26.38 17.57 5.03
C LYS A 85 24.94 17.17 5.26
N THR A 86 24.49 17.26 6.50
CA THR A 86 23.12 16.93 6.89
C THR A 86 22.44 18.16 7.49
N THR A 87 21.23 18.47 7.04
CA THR A 87 20.35 19.45 7.68
C THR A 87 19.19 18.72 8.32
N VAL A 88 18.97 18.94 9.61
CA VAL A 88 17.82 18.37 10.33
C VAL A 88 16.94 19.52 10.78
N ILE A 89 15.66 19.47 10.41
CA ILE A 89 14.61 20.34 10.94
C ILE A 89 13.87 19.52 11.98
N THR A 90 13.74 20.04 13.20
CA THR A 90 12.96 19.43 14.28
C THR A 90 11.82 20.37 14.67
N GLY A 91 10.63 19.80 14.92
CA GLY A 91 9.48 20.52 15.47
C GLY A 91 9.61 20.79 16.96
#